data_AF-A0A561U7Q6-F1
#
_entry.id   AF-A0A561U7Q6-F1
#
_cell.length_a   1.000
_cell.length_b   1.000
_cell.length_c   1.000
_cell.angle_alpha   90.00
_cell.angle_beta   90.00
_cell.angle_gamma   90.00
#
_symmetry.space_group_name_H-M   'P 1'
#
loop_
_entity.id
_entity.type
_entity.pdbx_description
1 polymer ?
#
loop_
_entity_poly.entity_id
_entity_poly.type
_entity_poly.pdbx_seq_one_letter_code
_entity_poly.pdbx_strand_id
1 'polypeptide(L)' 'MANNAHLVTAGESPGSWLVIRDDRGSTITELELPHSVTEPAQAEKHLHEAGWSRSASAEWTRADDGWVVPVVPS' A
#
# COMPACT_ATOMS: atom_id res chain seq x y z
N MET A 1 1.01 13.29 11.39
CA MET A 1 1.87 12.89 10.26
C MET A 1 1.25 11.64 9.68
N ALA A 2 0.84 11.67 8.42
CA ALA A 2 0.10 10.58 7.79
C ALA A 2 1.10 9.72 7.00
N ASN A 3 1.16 8.43 7.31
CA ASN A 3 1.92 7.49 6.52
C ASN A 3 1.12 7.16 5.25
N ASN A 4 1.79 6.66 4.22
CA ASN A 4 1.14 6.32 2.96
C ASN A 4 1.46 4.87 2.61
N ALA A 5 0.44 4.09 2.30
CA ALA A 5 0.60 2.80 1.65
C ALA A 5 0.62 2.98 0.14
N HIS A 6 1.56 2.34 -0.53
CA HIS A 6 1.66 2.25 -1.97
C HIS A 6 1.55 0.78 -2.37
N LEU A 7 0.46 0.42 -3.02
CA LEU A 7 0.30 -0.85 -3.72
C LEU A 7 0.88 -0.70 -5.12
N VAL A 8 2.07 -1.25 -5.34
CA VAL A 8 2.76 -1.28 -6.63
C VAL A 8 2.34 -2.54 -7.37
N THR A 9 1.73 -2.39 -8.54
CA THR A 9 1.20 -3.50 -9.35
C THR A 9 1.73 -3.50 -10.78
N ALA A 10 2.38 -2.40 -11.20
CA ALA A 10 3.06 -2.30 -12.48
C ALA A 10 4.58 -2.29 -12.27
N GLY A 11 5.28 -3.19 -12.96
CA GLY A 11 6.74 -3.28 -12.91
C GLY A 11 7.26 -4.51 -13.66
N GLU A 12 8.57 -4.54 -13.92
CA GLU A 12 9.26 -5.70 -14.52
C GLU A 12 9.44 -6.85 -13.50
N SER A 13 9.28 -6.55 -12.21
CA SER A 13 9.32 -7.55 -11.15
C SER A 13 8.04 -8.37 -11.21
N PRO A 14 8.09 -9.71 -11.11
CA PRO A 14 6.92 -10.52 -11.34
C PRO A 14 5.79 -10.21 -10.35
N GLY A 15 6.08 -9.70 -9.14
CA GLY A 15 5.14 -9.54 -8.02
C GLY A 15 4.59 -8.13 -7.77
N SER A 16 3.46 -8.08 -7.08
CA SER A 16 2.90 -6.86 -6.50
C SER A 16 3.55 -6.58 -5.14
N TRP A 17 3.68 -5.31 -4.79
CA TRP A 17 4.31 -4.90 -3.53
C TRP A 17 3.42 -3.93 -2.77
N LEU A 18 3.42 -4.02 -1.45
CA LEU A 18 2.82 -3.04 -0.56
C LEU A 18 3.92 -2.34 0.24
N VAL A 19 4.13 -1.06 -0.07
CA VAL A 19 5.18 -0.25 0.53
C VAL A 19 4.54 0.82 1.41
N ILE A 20 4.83 0.80 2.70
CA ILE A 20 4.45 1.85 3.64
C ILE A 20 5.58 2.86 3.74
N ARG A 21 5.27 4.12 3.49
CA ARG A 21 6.20 5.24 3.59
C ARG A 21 5.74 6.24 4.64
N ASP A 22 6.69 6.85 5.34
CA ASP A 22 6.45 8.00 6.21
C ASP A 22 6.06 9.24 5.37
N ASP A 23 5.57 10.29 6.04
CA ASP A 23 5.31 11.62 5.48
C ASP A 23 6.52 12.20 4.70
N ARG A 24 7.75 11.83 5.08
CA ARG A 24 8.99 12.23 4.39
C ARG A 24 9.37 11.38 3.18
N GLY A 25 8.56 10.36 2.85
CA GLY A 25 8.81 9.43 1.74
C GLY A 25 9.76 8.26 2.06
N SER A 26 10.26 8.15 3.30
CA SER A 26 11.09 7.02 3.73
C SER A 26 10.26 5.76 3.90
N THR A 27 10.72 4.63 3.34
CA THR A 27 10.09 3.32 3.53
C THR A 27 10.17 2.88 5.00
N ILE A 28 9.01 2.60 5.59
CA ILE A 28 8.86 2.04 6.94
C ILE A 28 8.71 0.51 6.85
N THR A 29 7.91 0.04 5.89
CA THR A 29 7.59 -1.37 5.72
C THR A 29 7.43 -1.67 4.25
N GLU A 30 7.92 -2.84 3.83
CA GLU A 30 7.75 -3.34 2.48
C GLU A 30 7.31 -4.80 2.59
N LEU A 31 6.22 -5.13 1.91
CA LEU A 31 5.62 -6.45 1.91
C LEU A 31 5.44 -6.91 0.47
N GLU A 32 6.02 -8.05 0.14
CA GLU A 32 5.73 -8.74 -1.12
C GLU A 32 4.33 -9.33 -1.06
N LEU A 33 3.52 -9.06 -2.08
CA LEU A 33 2.17 -9.57 -2.21
C LEU A 33 2.09 -10.64 -3.30
N PRO A 34 1.13 -11.58 -3.19
CA PRO A 34 0.84 -12.50 -4.27
C PRO A 34 0.51 -11.76 -5.57
N HIS A 35 0.91 -12.33 -6.71
CA HIS A 35 0.62 -11.81 -8.06
C HIS A 35 -0.87 -11.61 -8.36
N SER A 36 -1.75 -12.29 -7.62
CA SER A 36 -3.20 -12.14 -7.72
C SER A 36 -3.71 -10.83 -7.12
N VAL A 37 -2.91 -10.15 -6.29
CA VAL A 37 -3.27 -8.88 -5.66
C VAL A 37 -2.91 -7.74 -6.59
N THR A 38 -3.92 -7.21 -7.29
CA THR A 38 -3.76 -6.13 -8.28
C THR A 38 -4.66 -4.94 -7.97
N GLU A 39 -5.63 -5.11 -7.07
CA GLU A 39 -6.62 -4.10 -6.73
C GLU A 39 -6.58 -3.72 -5.24
N PRO A 40 -6.92 -2.47 -4.90
CA PRO A 40 -6.92 -1.99 -3.53
C PRO A 40 -7.69 -2.86 -2.53
N ALA A 41 -8.88 -3.34 -2.91
CA ALA A 41 -9.73 -4.16 -2.05
C ALA A 41 -9.05 -5.47 -1.61
N GLN A 42 -8.17 -6.02 -2.44
CA GLN A 42 -7.40 -7.21 -2.12
C GLN A 42 -6.22 -6.88 -1.17
N ALA A 43 -5.62 -5.71 -1.33
CA ALA A 43 -4.51 -5.25 -0.51
C ALA A 43 -4.93 -4.81 0.90
N GLU A 44 -6.19 -4.43 1.13
CA GLU A 44 -6.65 -3.99 2.47
C GLU A 44 -6.45 -5.06 3.55
N LYS A 45 -6.65 -6.35 3.22
CA LYS A 45 -6.39 -7.45 4.15
C LYS A 45 -4.91 -7.49 4.54
N HIS A 46 -4.02 -7.44 3.54
CA HIS A 46 -2.58 -7.51 3.76
C HIS A 46 -2.04 -6.28 4.51
N LEU A 47 -2.62 -5.11 4.23
CA LEU A 47 -2.34 -3.88 4.96
C LEU A 47 -2.67 -4.05 6.45
N HIS A 48 -3.85 -4.60 6.75
CA HIS A 48 -4.28 -4.86 8.13
C HIS A 48 -3.42 -5.91 8.83
N GLU A 49 -3.06 -7.00 8.14
CA GLU A 49 -2.14 -8.02 8.65
C GLU A 49 -0.74 -7.45 8.94
N ALA A 50 -0.31 -6.43 8.19
CA ALA A 50 0.93 -5.70 8.43
C ALA A 50 0.84 -4.65 9.58
N GLY A 51 -0.31 -4.54 10.25
CA GLY A 51 -0.52 -3.60 11.36
C GLY A 51 -0.90 -2.19 10.93
N TRP A 52 -1.36 -2.01 9.69
CA TRP A 52 -1.76 -0.72 9.13
C TRP A 52 -3.22 -0.73 8.70
N SER A 53 -3.89 0.41 8.81
CA SER A 53 -5.25 0.60 8.34
C SER A 53 -5.34 1.84 7.48
N ARG A 54 -6.18 1.80 6.45
CA ARG A 54 -6.53 2.98 5.68
C ARG A 54 -7.14 4.02 6.62
N SER A 55 -6.77 5.29 6.43
CA SER A 55 -7.40 6.38 7.16
C SER A 55 -8.90 6.40 6.83
N ALA A 56 -9.76 6.51 7.84
CA ALA A 56 -11.21 6.25 7.72
C ALA A 56 -11.92 7.05 6.62
N SER A 57 -11.38 8.20 6.22
CA SER A 57 -11.91 9.08 5.18
C SER A 57 -11.08 9.12 3.88
N ALA A 58 -9.98 8.37 3.78
CA ALA A 58 -9.05 8.48 2.66
C ALA A 58 -9.25 7.35 1.66
N GLU A 59 -9.53 7.65 0.40
CA GLU A 59 -9.71 6.64 -0.65
C GLU A 59 -8.41 6.32 -1.37
N TRP A 60 -8.32 5.09 -1.90
CA TRP A 60 -7.21 4.71 -2.75
C TRP A 60 -7.21 5.55 -4.02
N THR A 61 -6.07 6.16 -4.30
CA THR A 61 -5.86 7.01 -5.47
C THR A 61 -4.95 6.28 -6.45
N ARG A 62 -5.32 6.29 -7.73
CA ARG A 62 -4.51 5.70 -8.81
C ARG A 62 -3.20 6.47 -8.95
N ALA A 63 -2.08 5.76 -9.03
CA ALA A 63 -0.75 6.27 -9.33
C ALA A 63 -0.23 5.66 -10.65
N ASP A 64 0.93 6.13 -11.14
CA ASP A 64 1.54 5.64 -12.38
C ASP A 64 1.87 4.13 -12.32
N ASP A 65 2.34 3.64 -11.18
CA ASP A 65 2.77 2.26 -10.96
C ASP A 65 1.80 1.41 -10.09
N GLY A 66 0.64 1.96 -9.73
CA GLY A 66 -0.38 1.25 -8.96
C GLY A 66 -1.36 2.16 -8.23
N TRP A 67 -1.39 2.08 -6.90
CA TRP A 67 -2.35 2.79 -6.05
C TRP A 67 -1.75 3.27 -4.74
N VAL A 68 -2.13 4.46 -4.28
CA VAL A 68 -1.66 5.04 -3.02
C VAL A 68 -2.81 5.40 -2.10
N VAL A 69 -2.61 5.28 -0.79
CA VAL A 69 -3.58 5.74 0.21
C VAL A 69 -2.92 6.15 1.53
N PRO A 70 -3.41 7.21 2.21
CA PRO A 70 -3.04 7.52 3.57
C PRO A 70 -3.44 6.42 4.57
N VAL A 71 -2.51 6.03 5.43
CA VAL A 71 -2.66 4.97 6.44
C VAL A 71 -2.24 5.40 7.83
N VAL A 72 -2.77 4.71 8.82
CA VAL A 72 -2.47 4.85 10.24
C VAL A 72 -2.16 3.47 10.83
N PRO A 73 -1.42 3.39 11.95
CA PRO A 73 -1.28 2.13 12.69
C PRO A 73 -2.65 1.61 13.12
N SER A 74 -2.89 0.30 12.94
CA SER A 74 -4.11 -0.42 13.34
C SER A 74 -4.19 -0.65 14.85
#